data_AF-A0A968NJJ5-F1
#
_entry.id   AF-A0A968NJJ5-F1
#
_cell.length_a   1.000
_cell.length_b   1.000
_cell.length_c   1.000
_cell.angle_alpha   90.00
_cell.angle_beta   90.00
_cell.angle_gamma   90.00
#
_symmetry.space_group_name_H-M   'P 1'
#
loop_
_entity.id
_entity.type
_entity.pdbx_description
1 polymer ?
#
loop_
_entity_poly.entity_id
_entity_poly.type
_entity_poly.pdbx_seq_one_letter_code
_entity_poly.pdbx_strand_id
1 'polypeptide(L)'
;MDESYADIFAIMVANQHLFDVRQWEWSLGKGFGENEDAVRDLRHPAAYGQPEHMDNYRYLFGERPSADNDWGWVHHNSGIHNKAAYSLLTAENSQGKFILSQKCWLYFSIRP
;
A
#
# COMPACT_ATOMS: atom_id res chain seq x y z
N MET A 1 0.24 10.73 -4.53
CA MET A 1 -0.17 10.58 -3.11
C MET A 1 -1.59 10.04 -3.04
N ASP A 2 -2.55 10.62 -3.76
CA ASP A 2 -3.96 10.16 -3.71
C ASP A 2 -4.13 8.66 -3.97
N GLU A 3 -3.45 8.12 -4.98
CA GLU A 3 -3.56 6.69 -5.34
C GLU A 3 -3.05 5.76 -4.23
N SER A 4 -1.92 6.10 -3.59
CA SER A 4 -1.40 5.30 -2.48
C SER A 4 -2.30 5.35 -1.24
N TYR A 5 -2.99 6.47 -0.98
CA TYR A 5 -3.94 6.51 0.13
C TYR A 5 -5.11 5.55 -0.10
N ALA A 6 -5.67 5.52 -1.31
CA ALA A 6 -6.74 4.60 -1.68
C ALA A 6 -6.28 3.13 -1.52
N ASP A 7 -5.09 2.80 -2.02
CA ASP A 7 -4.49 1.46 -1.91
C ASP A 7 -4.33 1.02 -0.44
N ILE A 8 -3.75 1.88 0.40
CA ILE A 8 -3.51 1.58 1.81
C ILE A 8 -4.83 1.32 2.55
N PHE A 9 -5.84 2.18 2.36
CA PHE A 9 -7.13 1.98 3.01
C PHE A 9 -7.87 0.75 2.49
N ALA A 10 -7.77 0.46 1.18
CA ALA A 10 -8.34 -0.75 0.62
C ALA A 10 -7.77 -2.02 1.28
N ILE A 11 -6.44 -2.09 1.46
CA ILE A 11 -5.78 -3.21 2.15
C ILE A 11 -6.19 -3.29 3.62
N MET A 12 -6.28 -2.15 4.33
CA MET A 12 -6.74 -2.13 5.72
C MET A 12 -8.18 -2.65 5.86
N VAL A 13 -9.10 -2.22 4.99
CA VAL A 13 -10.50 -2.65 5.00
C VAL A 13 -10.63 -4.12 4.61
N ALA A 14 -9.89 -4.59 3.60
CA ALA A 14 -9.90 -5.98 3.17
C ALA A 14 -9.45 -6.94 4.28
N ASN A 15 -8.44 -6.52 5.06
CA ASN A 15 -7.84 -7.34 6.11
C ASN A 15 -8.35 -7.01 7.52
N GLN A 16 -9.34 -6.13 7.69
CA GLN A 16 -9.81 -5.66 9.00
C GLN A 16 -10.27 -6.77 9.96
N HIS A 17 -10.63 -7.93 9.40
CA HIS A 17 -11.07 -9.10 10.16
C HIS A 17 -9.90 -9.93 10.73
N LEU A 18 -8.67 -9.66 10.30
CA LEU A 18 -7.44 -10.31 10.75
C LEU A 18 -6.70 -9.39 11.71
N PHE A 19 -6.62 -9.79 12.99
CA PHE A 19 -5.89 -9.03 14.01
C PHE A 19 -4.37 -9.11 13.87
N ASP A 20 -3.87 -10.13 13.18
CA ASP A 20 -2.44 -10.33 12.95
C ASP A 20 -2.06 -9.85 11.55
N VAL A 21 -1.29 -8.77 11.49
CA VAL A 21 -0.82 -8.13 10.26
C VAL A 21 0.04 -9.08 9.40
N ARG A 22 0.62 -10.13 9.99
CA ARG A 22 1.36 -11.17 9.24
C ARG A 22 0.49 -11.97 8.30
N GLN A 23 -0.81 -12.05 8.59
CA GLN A 23 -1.78 -12.81 7.82
C GLN A 23 -2.42 -11.96 6.72
N TRP A 24 -2.11 -10.67 6.67
CA TRP A 24 -2.73 -9.76 5.71
C TRP A 24 -2.28 -10.08 4.28
N GLU A 25 -3.23 -10.01 3.35
CA GLU A 25 -2.95 -9.96 1.92
C GLU A 25 -2.56 -8.54 1.54
N TRP A 26 -1.39 -8.39 0.92
CA TRP A 26 -0.80 -7.10 0.53
C TRP A 26 -0.93 -6.81 -0.97
N SER A 27 -1.45 -7.79 -1.71
CA SER A 27 -1.74 -7.68 -3.13
C SER A 27 -3.12 -7.04 -3.33
N LEU A 28 -3.18 -5.99 -4.15
CA LEU A 28 -4.41 -5.27 -4.45
C LEU A 28 -5.05 -5.82 -5.74
N GLY A 29 -6.35 -6.14 -5.66
CA GLY A 29 -7.12 -6.52 -6.86
C GLY A 29 -6.70 -7.84 -7.49
N LYS A 30 -6.27 -8.82 -6.69
CA LYS A 30 -5.99 -10.18 -7.16
C LYS A 30 -7.18 -10.75 -7.94
N GLY A 31 -6.93 -11.30 -9.13
CA GLY A 31 -7.97 -11.76 -10.05
C GLY A 31 -8.45 -10.71 -11.05
N PHE A 32 -8.01 -9.45 -10.93
CA PHE A 32 -8.37 -8.35 -11.83
C PHE A 32 -7.18 -7.76 -12.59
N GLY A 33 -5.96 -8.19 -12.27
CA GLY A 33 -4.75 -7.86 -13.03
C GLY A 33 -4.59 -8.72 -14.28
N GLU A 34 -3.53 -8.43 -15.05
CA GLU A 34 -3.16 -9.28 -16.19
C GLU A 34 -2.95 -10.73 -15.71
N ASN A 35 -3.44 -11.69 -16.51
CA ASN A 35 -3.37 -13.13 -16.18
C ASN A 35 -3.99 -13.51 -14.82
N GLU A 36 -5.01 -12.79 -14.35
CA GLU A 36 -5.67 -13.00 -13.04
C GLU A 36 -4.76 -12.71 -11.83
N ASP A 37 -3.62 -12.07 -12.04
CA ASP A 37 -2.76 -11.62 -10.96
C ASP A 37 -3.36 -10.38 -10.25
N ALA A 38 -2.67 -9.91 -9.21
CA ALA A 38 -2.97 -8.62 -8.61
C ALA A 38 -2.60 -7.47 -9.54
N VAL A 39 -3.23 -6.32 -9.34
CA VAL A 39 -2.92 -5.10 -10.09
C VAL A 39 -1.66 -4.43 -9.52
N ARG A 40 -1.49 -4.51 -8.19
CA ARG A 40 -0.37 -3.91 -7.43
C ARG A 40 -0.07 -4.76 -6.19
N ASP A 41 1.12 -4.61 -5.64
CA ASP A 41 1.53 -5.22 -4.36
C ASP A 41 2.19 -4.16 -3.48
N LEU A 42 1.65 -3.93 -2.27
CA LEU A 42 2.18 -2.95 -1.33
C LEU A 42 3.50 -3.41 -0.69
N ARG A 43 3.71 -4.72 -0.56
CA ARG A 43 4.95 -5.31 -0.06
C ARG A 43 6.04 -5.31 -1.12
N HIS A 44 5.71 -5.55 -2.39
CA HIS A 44 6.70 -5.60 -3.48
C HIS A 44 6.21 -4.91 -4.77
N PRO A 45 6.13 -3.56 -4.80
CA PRO A 45 5.68 -2.80 -5.97
C PRO A 45 6.45 -3.11 -7.26
N ALA A 46 7.74 -3.44 -7.17
CA ALA A 46 8.57 -3.74 -8.34
C ALA A 46 8.09 -4.97 -9.13
N ALA A 47 7.37 -5.90 -8.49
CA ALA A 47 6.76 -7.05 -9.18
C ALA A 47 5.75 -6.61 -10.27
N TYR A 48 5.20 -5.40 -10.13
CA TYR A 48 4.23 -4.80 -11.06
C TYR A 48 4.79 -3.55 -11.74
N GLY A 49 6.13 -3.42 -11.79
CA GLY A 49 6.81 -2.34 -12.51
C GLY A 49 6.73 -0.97 -11.83
N GLN A 50 6.41 -0.91 -10.54
CA GLN A 50 6.40 0.33 -9.75
C GLN A 50 7.71 0.49 -8.95
N PRO A 51 8.19 1.73 -8.72
CA PRO A 51 9.36 1.98 -7.91
C PRO A 51 9.07 1.74 -6.41
N GLU A 52 10.08 1.25 -5.70
CA GLU A 52 10.01 1.04 -4.23
C GLU A 52 10.76 2.12 -3.43
N HIS A 53 11.60 2.94 -4.08
CA HIS A 53 12.45 3.94 -3.44
C HIS A 53 12.39 5.28 -4.17
N MET A 54 12.62 6.37 -3.44
CA MET A 54 12.58 7.74 -3.98
C MET A 54 13.65 8.01 -5.04
N ASP A 55 14.76 7.27 -5.04
CA ASP A 55 15.78 7.38 -6.10
C ASP A 55 15.23 7.01 -7.49
N ASN A 56 14.18 6.19 -7.52
CA ASN A 56 13.50 5.75 -8.73
C ASN A 56 12.23 6.58 -9.00
N TYR A 57 12.04 7.71 -8.32
CA TYR A 57 10.89 8.57 -8.52
C TYR A 57 10.91 9.16 -9.94
N ARG A 58 9.80 9.04 -10.65
CA ARG A 58 9.68 9.55 -12.02
C ARG A 58 9.10 10.96 -12.02
N TYR A 59 9.87 11.91 -12.53
CA TYR A 59 9.48 13.31 -12.67
C TYR A 59 8.92 13.61 -14.05
N LEU A 60 8.03 14.59 -14.13
CA LEU A 60 7.71 15.26 -15.40
C LEU A 60 8.78 16.31 -15.70
N PHE A 61 9.31 16.30 -16.92
CA PHE A 61 10.31 17.27 -17.37
C PHE A 61 9.73 18.18 -18.46
N GLY A 62 9.13 19.29 -18.05
CA GLY A 62 8.58 20.30 -18.98
C GLY A 62 7.25 19.91 -19.64
N GLU A 63 6.75 18.69 -19.39
CA GLU A 63 5.46 18.21 -19.85
C GLU A 63 4.33 18.56 -18.87
N ARG A 64 3.11 18.72 -19.37
CA ARG A 64 1.91 18.86 -18.52
C ARG A 64 1.37 17.48 -18.15
N PRO A 65 0.77 17.31 -16.97
CA PRO A 65 0.00 16.11 -16.63
C PRO A 65 -1.08 15.81 -17.69
N SER A 66 -1.11 14.58 -18.16
CA SER A 66 -2.04 14.05 -19.16
C SER A 66 -2.24 12.55 -18.95
N ALA A 67 -3.19 11.94 -19.65
CA ALA A 67 -3.39 10.49 -19.56
C ALA A 67 -2.13 9.70 -19.95
N ASP A 68 -1.36 10.16 -20.94
CA ASP A 68 -0.18 9.47 -21.47
C ASP A 68 1.00 9.43 -20.50
N ASN A 69 1.05 10.36 -19.54
CA ASN A 69 2.06 10.38 -18.49
C ASN A 69 1.45 10.08 -17.12
N ASP A 70 0.35 9.33 -17.10
CA ASP A 70 -0.26 8.84 -15.87
C ASP A 70 -0.59 10.00 -14.91
N TRP A 71 -1.08 11.12 -15.47
CA TRP A 71 -1.34 12.38 -14.79
C TRP A 71 -0.18 12.89 -13.93
N GLY A 72 1.05 12.66 -14.39
CA GLY A 72 2.26 12.92 -13.63
C GLY A 72 2.75 11.72 -12.81
N TRP A 73 2.62 10.51 -13.37
CA TRP A 73 3.14 9.27 -12.82
C TRP A 73 2.54 8.94 -11.45
N VAL A 74 1.26 9.27 -11.22
CA VAL A 74 0.63 9.14 -9.90
C VAL A 74 0.42 7.68 -9.49
N HIS A 75 0.04 6.81 -10.44
CA HIS A 75 -0.10 5.38 -10.22
C HIS A 75 1.26 4.68 -10.29
N HIS A 76 2.20 5.18 -11.11
CA HIS A 76 3.55 4.62 -11.12
C HIS A 76 4.27 4.88 -9.78
N ASN A 77 4.38 6.13 -9.35
CA ASN A 77 5.11 6.51 -8.15
C ASN A 77 4.38 6.17 -6.82
N SER A 78 3.13 5.68 -6.86
CA SER A 78 2.42 5.27 -5.64
C SER A 78 3.09 4.09 -4.95
N GLY A 79 3.82 3.24 -5.69
CA GLY A 79 4.60 2.11 -5.18
C GLY A 79 5.52 2.48 -4.01
N ILE A 80 6.13 3.67 -4.03
CA ILE A 80 7.04 4.14 -2.99
C ILE A 80 6.29 4.31 -1.66
N HIS A 81 5.11 4.93 -1.70
CA HIS A 81 4.28 5.17 -0.51
C HIS A 81 3.62 3.87 -0.03
N ASN A 82 3.22 3.02 -0.96
CA ASN A 82 2.68 1.69 -0.69
C ASN A 82 3.71 0.82 0.08
N LYS A 83 4.97 0.81 -0.37
CA LYS A 83 6.08 0.14 0.31
C LYS A 83 6.38 0.72 1.69
N ALA A 84 6.33 2.05 1.81
CA ALA A 84 6.52 2.73 3.09
C ALA A 84 5.41 2.34 4.09
N ALA A 85 4.15 2.29 3.64
CA ALA A 85 3.03 1.89 4.47
C ALA A 85 3.12 0.42 4.90
N TYR A 86 3.47 -0.49 3.99
CA TYR A 86 3.77 -1.88 4.33
C TYR A 86 4.83 -1.94 5.44
N SER A 87 5.98 -1.31 5.21
CA SER A 87 7.11 -1.32 6.14
C SER A 87 6.73 -0.77 7.52
N LEU A 88 5.90 0.28 7.56
CA LEU A 88 5.41 0.88 8.79
C LEU A 88 4.46 -0.05 9.56
N LEU A 89 3.50 -0.67 8.86
CA LEU A 89 2.51 -1.56 9.46
C LEU A 89 3.11 -2.90 9.90
N THR A 90 4.15 -3.37 9.23
CA THR A 90 4.88 -4.59 9.60
C THR A 90 6.12 -4.32 10.45
N ALA A 91 6.35 -3.07 10.87
CA ALA A 91 7.52 -2.75 11.69
C ALA A 91 7.45 -3.45 13.04
N GLU A 92 8.48 -4.22 13.37
CA GLU A 92 8.61 -4.95 14.63
C GLU A 92 9.72 -4.34 15.49
N ASN A 93 9.54 -4.39 16.81
CA ASN A 93 10.61 -4.09 17.75
C ASN A 93 11.58 -5.28 17.86
N SER A 94 12.66 -5.12 18.65
CA SER A 94 13.66 -6.18 18.88
C SER A 94 13.11 -7.47 19.51
N GLN A 95 11.87 -7.46 19.98
CA GLN A 95 11.18 -8.61 20.58
C GLN A 95 10.19 -9.27 19.60
N GLY A 96 10.16 -8.87 18.32
CA GLY A 96 9.23 -9.40 17.32
C GLY A 96 7.78 -8.94 17.50
N LYS A 97 7.55 -7.89 18.30
CA LYS A 97 6.23 -7.29 18.50
C LYS A 97 6.05 -6.12 17.54
N PHE A 98 4.93 -6.11 16.82
CA PHE A 98 4.57 -4.97 15.99
C PHE A 98 4.51 -3.68 16.80
N ILE A 99 5.18 -2.65 16.25
CA ILE A 99 5.23 -1.31 16.82
C ILE A 99 3.82 -0.69 16.73
N LEU A 100 3.15 -0.88 15.61
CA LEU A 100 1.77 -0.46 15.39
C LEU A 100 0.82 -1.66 15.53
N SER A 101 0.49 -2.04 16.77
CA SER A 101 -0.50 -3.09 17.01
C SER A 101 -1.92 -2.52 17.05
N GLN A 102 -2.89 -3.17 16.40
CA GLN A 102 -4.32 -2.83 16.41
C GLN A 102 -5.01 -2.93 17.79
N LYS A 103 -4.27 -3.05 18.91
CA LYS A 103 -4.82 -3.12 20.27
C LYS A 103 -5.66 -1.89 20.70
N CYS A 104 -5.77 -0.86 19.86
CA CYS A 104 -6.44 0.41 20.19
C CYS A 104 -7.77 0.66 19.43
N TRP A 105 -8.54 -0.38 19.08
CA TRP A 105 -9.89 -0.19 18.51
C TRP A 105 -11.05 -0.58 19.45
N LEU A 106 -10.78 -1.27 20.56
CA LEU A 106 -11.83 -1.75 21.48
C LEU A 106 -12.32 -0.73 22.52
N TYR A 107 -11.82 0.51 22.53
CA TYR A 107 -12.32 1.55 23.45
C TYR A 107 -13.49 2.38 22.91
N PHE A 108 -13.89 2.18 21.64
CA PHE A 108 -15.01 2.89 21.01
C PHE A 108 -16.21 1.99 20.64
N SER A 109 -16.25 0.75 21.12
CA SER A 109 -17.51 -0.01 21.14
C SER A 109 -18.33 0.46 22.33
N ILE A 110 -19.30 1.31 22.04
CA ILE A 110 -20.40 1.74 22.89
C ILE A 110 -20.90 0.53 23.70
N ARG A 111 -20.74 0.60 25.03
CA ARG A 111 -21.51 -0.26 25.92
C ARG A 111 -22.98 0.18 25.81
N PRO A 112 -23.94 -0.75 25.64
CA PRO A 112 -25.35 -0.40 25.72
C PRO A 112 -25.71 0.19 27.09
#